data_AF-A0A962E1I3-F1
#
_entry.id   AF-A0A962E1I3-F1
#
_cell.length_a   1.000
_cell.length_b   1.000
_cell.length_c   1.000
_cell.angle_alpha   90.00
_cell.angle_beta   90.00
_cell.angle_gamma   90.00
#
_symmetry.space_group_name_H-M   'P 1'
#
loop_
_entity.id
_entity.type
_entity.pdbx_description
1 polymer ?
#
loop_
_entity_poly.entity_id
_entity_poly.type
_entity_poly.pdbx_seq_one_letter_code
_entity_poly.pdbx_strand_id
1 'polypeptide(L)'
;MKILSIICLLTIFFDSSAFEEIIITPNHPQGWNPVNIREDAMVEMNGNVPLFGDGSLMFATDTITNGQDKADFQFLWQVSSDTIDFPNRTLGNVSALNIAWYRDSASTTSPHFIPAVRLLFFDDGGTVGSPADDTFGLLIWEGVYNGINPAPEDSWELTDMINDNFWVYVQSSPGGSGVIQNYNSTLDDWINGNPTGIGGDPVISIGANTYIIGINTGVGSGWGKSFIGYIDAFRINFGNDDDYLYNFEQCDIYQPNSNPDVIFDDSFECFQFR
;
A
#
# COMPACT_ATOMS: atom_id res chain seq x y z
N MET A 1 26.30 -60.93 17.53
CA MET A 1 25.07 -60.19 17.16
C MET A 1 25.47 -58.73 16.99
N LYS A 2 25.70 -58.27 15.75
CA LYS A 2 26.09 -56.88 15.45
C LYS A 2 24.81 -56.07 15.26
N ILE A 3 24.54 -55.13 16.16
CA ILE A 3 23.41 -54.20 16.06
C ILE A 3 23.84 -53.08 15.13
N LEU A 4 23.20 -53.00 13.97
CA LEU A 4 23.37 -51.92 13.00
C LEU A 4 22.36 -50.83 13.38
N SER A 5 22.82 -49.74 14.02
CA SER A 5 21.97 -48.58 14.28
C SER A 5 21.87 -47.75 13.01
N ILE A 6 20.69 -47.77 12.38
CA ILE A 6 20.33 -46.86 11.29
C ILE A 6 19.98 -45.52 11.93
N ILE A 7 20.85 -44.52 11.75
CA ILE A 7 20.55 -43.12 12.05
C ILE A 7 19.70 -42.62 10.89
N CYS A 8 18.39 -42.48 11.13
CA CYS A 8 17.49 -41.79 10.21
C CYS A 8 17.70 -40.28 10.41
N LEU A 9 18.39 -39.65 9.47
CA LEU A 9 18.56 -38.20 9.45
C LEU A 9 17.24 -37.59 8.96
N LEU A 10 16.45 -37.04 9.87
CA LEU A 10 15.24 -36.30 9.54
C LEU A 10 15.66 -34.91 9.03
N THR A 11 15.72 -34.73 7.71
CA THR A 11 15.83 -33.39 7.10
C THR A 11 14.51 -32.67 7.28
N ILE A 12 14.48 -31.72 8.21
CA ILE A 12 13.41 -30.72 8.32
C ILE A 12 13.66 -29.72 7.20
N PHE A 13 12.86 -29.78 6.14
CA PHE A 13 12.77 -28.68 5.18
C PHE A 13 12.01 -27.56 5.88
N PHE A 14 12.70 -26.48 6.23
CA PHE A 14 12.04 -25.21 6.49
C PHE A 14 11.68 -24.65 5.12
N ASP A 15 10.41 -24.71 4.74
CA ASP A 15 9.88 -23.82 3.70
C ASP A 15 9.98 -22.41 4.28
N SER A 16 11.09 -21.72 3.99
CA SER A 16 11.09 -20.27 4.01
C SER A 16 10.37 -19.86 2.73
N SER A 17 9.04 -19.73 2.79
CA SER A 17 8.30 -19.06 1.73
C SER A 17 8.84 -17.63 1.67
N ALA A 18 9.74 -17.36 0.73
CA ALA A 18 10.14 -16.01 0.40
C ALA A 18 8.94 -15.34 -0.27
N PHE A 19 8.67 -14.09 0.06
CA PHE A 19 7.71 -13.28 -0.67
C PHE A 19 8.13 -13.15 -2.14
N GLU A 20 7.17 -12.93 -3.04
CA GLU A 20 7.44 -12.57 -4.43
C GLU A 20 7.74 -11.08 -4.52
N GLU A 21 8.95 -10.73 -4.96
CA GLU A 21 9.33 -9.34 -5.22
C GLU A 21 8.84 -8.91 -6.61
N ILE A 22 8.06 -7.83 -6.65
CA ILE A 22 7.60 -7.15 -7.87
C ILE A 22 8.31 -5.81 -7.96
N ILE A 23 9.15 -5.64 -8.97
CA ILE A 23 9.85 -4.39 -9.25
C ILE A 23 8.94 -3.48 -10.07
N ILE A 24 8.79 -2.25 -9.59
CA ILE A 24 7.96 -1.20 -10.17
C ILE A 24 8.88 -0.07 -10.60
N THR A 25 8.82 0.31 -11.87
CA THR A 25 9.60 1.43 -12.42
C THR A 25 8.69 2.37 -13.21
N PRO A 26 9.15 3.60 -13.55
CA PRO A 26 8.40 4.49 -14.43
C PRO A 26 8.02 3.84 -15.78
N ASN A 27 8.88 2.99 -16.33
CA ASN A 27 8.68 2.35 -17.64
C ASN A 27 7.88 1.03 -17.53
N HIS A 28 7.97 0.33 -16.40
CA HIS A 28 7.22 -0.89 -16.11
C HIS A 28 6.48 -0.77 -14.77
N PRO A 29 5.36 -0.02 -14.73
CA PRO A 29 4.69 0.29 -13.48
C PRO A 29 3.90 -0.87 -12.87
N GLN A 30 3.85 -2.05 -13.53
CA GLN A 30 3.16 -3.25 -13.02
C GLN A 30 1.70 -3.01 -12.57
N GLY A 31 1.00 -2.09 -13.23
CA GLY A 31 -0.37 -1.70 -12.90
C GLY A 31 -0.51 -0.64 -11.80
N TRP A 32 0.58 -0.23 -11.16
CA TRP A 32 0.58 0.96 -10.31
C TRP A 32 0.47 2.23 -11.13
N ASN A 33 -0.26 3.24 -10.65
CA ASN A 33 -0.43 4.49 -11.37
C ASN A 33 -0.55 5.70 -10.42
N PRO A 34 -0.07 6.88 -10.83
CA PRO A 34 -0.42 8.14 -10.16
C PRO A 34 -1.92 8.39 -10.19
N VAL A 35 -2.50 8.74 -9.04
CA VAL A 35 -3.92 9.13 -8.95
C VAL A 35 -4.09 10.33 -8.01
N ASN A 36 -5.15 11.10 -8.24
CA ASN A 36 -5.47 12.29 -7.43
C ASN A 36 -4.32 13.31 -7.30
N ILE A 37 -3.47 13.42 -8.32
CA ILE A 37 -2.38 14.40 -8.34
C ILE A 37 -2.99 15.78 -8.57
N ARG A 38 -2.85 16.66 -7.58
CA ARG A 38 -3.29 18.06 -7.62
C ARG A 38 -2.13 18.98 -7.99
N GLU A 39 -2.45 20.23 -8.30
CA GLU A 39 -1.51 21.20 -8.90
C GLU A 39 -0.24 21.42 -8.05
N ASP A 40 -0.37 21.42 -6.73
CA ASP A 40 0.73 21.71 -5.79
C ASP A 40 1.40 20.43 -5.27
N ALA A 41 1.28 19.32 -6.00
CA ALA A 41 1.82 18.04 -5.59
C ALA A 41 2.35 17.21 -6.78
N MET A 42 3.26 16.30 -6.48
CA MET A 42 3.82 15.37 -7.44
C MET A 42 4.08 14.00 -6.81
N VAL A 43 4.14 13.00 -7.67
CA VAL A 43 4.61 11.65 -7.37
C VAL A 43 5.55 11.20 -8.48
N GLU A 44 6.68 10.61 -8.11
CA GLU A 44 7.71 10.17 -9.04
C GLU A 44 8.54 9.06 -8.42
N MET A 45 9.03 8.10 -9.22
CA MET A 45 10.08 7.18 -8.79
C MET A 45 11.45 7.73 -9.19
N ASN A 46 12.35 7.90 -8.23
CA ASN A 46 13.68 8.45 -8.47
C ASN A 46 14.74 7.89 -7.50
N GLY A 47 16.02 8.08 -7.83
CA GLY A 47 17.16 7.60 -7.05
C GLY A 47 17.72 8.59 -6.02
N ASN A 48 16.90 9.54 -5.51
CA ASN A 48 17.39 10.52 -4.55
C ASN A 48 17.70 9.90 -3.18
N VAL A 49 16.82 9.01 -2.70
CA VAL A 49 16.91 8.40 -1.36
C VAL A 49 16.51 6.93 -1.45
N PRO A 50 17.24 6.03 -2.14
CA PRO A 50 16.89 4.60 -2.17
C PRO A 50 17.20 3.89 -0.84
N LEU A 51 16.43 2.87 -0.48
CA LEU A 51 16.78 1.89 0.57
C LEU A 51 17.21 0.56 -0.06
N PHE A 52 16.37 0.01 -0.92
CA PHE A 52 16.61 -1.18 -1.72
C PHE A 52 16.81 -0.75 -3.18
N GLY A 53 17.83 -1.31 -3.83
CA GLY A 53 18.10 -1.01 -5.24
C GLY A 53 18.57 0.42 -5.52
N ASP A 54 17.99 1.04 -6.54
CA ASP A 54 18.38 2.32 -7.14
C ASP A 54 17.31 3.40 -7.11
N GLY A 55 16.11 3.11 -6.64
CA GLY A 55 15.02 4.09 -6.56
C GLY A 55 14.19 4.04 -5.29
N SER A 56 13.23 4.95 -5.24
CA SER A 56 12.13 4.98 -4.27
C SER A 56 10.98 5.82 -4.85
N LEU A 57 9.75 5.57 -4.40
CA LEU A 57 8.58 6.36 -4.75
C LEU A 57 8.52 7.64 -3.90
N MET A 58 8.85 8.77 -4.51
CA MET A 58 8.78 10.09 -3.91
C MET A 58 7.38 10.68 -3.98
N PHE A 59 6.94 11.28 -2.88
CA PHE A 59 5.83 12.22 -2.81
C PHE A 59 6.37 13.58 -2.41
N ALA A 60 6.02 14.62 -3.17
CA ALA A 60 6.33 15.99 -2.79
C ALA A 60 5.12 16.90 -2.95
N THR A 61 4.97 17.84 -2.02
CA THR A 61 3.98 18.93 -2.11
C THR A 61 4.68 20.27 -1.89
N ASP A 62 4.15 21.32 -2.51
CA ASP A 62 4.51 22.71 -2.21
C ASP A 62 3.23 23.57 -2.19
N THR A 63 2.52 23.54 -1.06
CA THR A 63 1.17 24.10 -0.98
C THR A 63 1.17 25.63 -1.19
N ILE A 64 0.64 26.07 -2.32
CA ILE A 64 0.33 27.46 -2.63
C ILE A 64 -1.17 27.70 -2.39
N THR A 65 -2.00 26.79 -2.86
CA THR A 65 -3.46 26.80 -2.74
C THR A 65 -3.92 25.74 -1.76
N ASN A 66 -4.66 26.15 -0.72
CA ASN A 66 -5.16 25.20 0.30
C ASN A 66 -5.97 24.07 -0.35
N GLY A 67 -5.57 22.83 -0.07
CA GLY A 67 -6.19 21.63 -0.60
C GLY A 67 -5.66 21.20 -1.97
N GLN A 68 -4.69 21.88 -2.57
CA GLN A 68 -4.01 21.39 -3.80
C GLN A 68 -2.79 20.52 -3.49
N ASP A 69 -2.48 20.30 -2.22
CA ASP A 69 -1.41 19.47 -1.70
C ASP A 69 -1.84 18.00 -1.61
N LYS A 70 -2.19 17.37 -2.73
CA LYS A 70 -2.57 15.94 -2.75
C LYS A 70 -1.91 15.20 -3.90
N ALA A 71 -1.28 14.08 -3.59
CA ALA A 71 -0.79 13.13 -4.56
C ALA A 71 -0.90 11.72 -4.00
N ASP A 72 -1.43 10.78 -4.78
CA ASP A 72 -1.46 9.37 -4.41
C ASP A 72 -0.89 8.50 -5.55
N PHE A 73 -0.51 7.27 -5.21
CA PHE A 73 -0.08 6.22 -6.11
C PHE A 73 -0.85 4.95 -5.77
N GLN A 74 -1.42 4.28 -6.77
CA GLN A 74 -2.43 3.25 -6.56
C GLN A 74 -2.19 2.01 -7.41
N PHE A 75 -2.46 0.85 -6.83
CA PHE A 75 -2.64 -0.40 -7.55
C PHE A 75 -4.03 -0.96 -7.28
N LEU A 76 -4.78 -1.22 -8.35
CA LEU A 76 -6.09 -1.87 -8.28
C LEU A 76 -5.96 -3.29 -8.82
N TRP A 77 -6.28 -4.27 -8.00
CA TRP A 77 -6.39 -5.65 -8.44
C TRP A 77 -7.73 -5.89 -9.14
N GLN A 78 -8.80 -5.34 -8.58
CA GLN A 78 -10.13 -5.47 -9.17
C GLN A 78 -10.21 -4.66 -10.47
N VAL A 79 -10.37 -5.34 -11.60
CA VAL A 79 -10.50 -4.74 -12.94
C VAL A 79 -11.87 -5.00 -13.56
N SER A 80 -12.55 -6.08 -13.18
CA SER A 80 -13.90 -6.42 -13.63
C SER A 80 -14.95 -5.60 -12.86
N SER A 81 -16.01 -5.16 -13.56
CA SER A 81 -17.18 -4.55 -12.92
C SER A 81 -18.21 -5.56 -12.43
N ASP A 82 -18.12 -6.81 -12.91
CA ASP A 82 -19.23 -7.78 -12.82
C ASP A 82 -18.88 -9.00 -11.95
N THR A 83 -17.61 -9.17 -11.58
CA THR A 83 -17.09 -10.33 -10.82
C THR A 83 -15.94 -9.92 -9.93
N ILE A 84 -15.81 -10.50 -8.73
CA ILE A 84 -14.60 -10.34 -7.91
C ILE A 84 -13.45 -11.12 -8.53
N ASP A 85 -12.41 -10.41 -8.99
CA ASP A 85 -11.27 -11.02 -9.70
C ASP A 85 -10.34 -11.79 -8.76
N PHE A 86 -10.31 -11.38 -7.49
CA PHE A 86 -9.44 -11.94 -6.45
C PHE A 86 -10.23 -12.29 -5.18
N PRO A 87 -11.06 -13.35 -5.22
CA PRO A 87 -12.00 -13.66 -4.12
C PRO A 87 -11.33 -14.09 -2.81
N ASN A 88 -10.02 -14.42 -2.84
CA ASN A 88 -9.25 -14.79 -1.65
C ASN A 88 -8.58 -13.58 -0.97
N ARG A 89 -8.57 -12.40 -1.62
CA ARG A 89 -8.04 -11.16 -1.04
C ARG A 89 -9.10 -10.50 -0.19
N THR A 90 -9.32 -11.04 0.99
CA THR A 90 -10.25 -10.50 1.98
C THR A 90 -9.50 -9.91 3.16
N LEU A 91 -10.17 -9.01 3.89
CA LEU A 91 -9.61 -8.36 5.08
C LEU A 91 -9.15 -9.39 6.12
N GLY A 92 -9.93 -10.45 6.35
CA GLY A 92 -9.59 -11.51 7.30
C GLY A 92 -8.43 -12.41 6.87
N ASN A 93 -8.01 -12.33 5.60
CA ASN A 93 -6.85 -13.07 5.10
C ASN A 93 -5.56 -12.25 5.11
N VAL A 94 -5.59 -10.95 5.41
CA VAL A 94 -4.37 -10.14 5.50
C VAL A 94 -3.49 -10.67 6.63
N SER A 95 -2.31 -11.21 6.29
CA SER A 95 -1.40 -11.88 7.21
C SER A 95 -0.05 -11.16 7.35
N ALA A 96 0.27 -10.25 6.43
CA ALA A 96 1.38 -9.32 6.53
C ALA A 96 1.01 -7.99 5.87
N LEU A 97 1.47 -6.89 6.45
CA LEU A 97 1.28 -5.54 5.91
C LEU A 97 2.43 -4.65 6.37
N ASN A 98 3.39 -4.40 5.50
CA ASN A 98 4.61 -3.67 5.84
C ASN A 98 4.90 -2.54 4.86
N ILE A 99 5.57 -1.51 5.33
CA ILE A 99 6.01 -0.37 4.51
C ILE A 99 7.37 0.12 4.98
N ALA A 100 8.24 0.44 4.02
CA ALA A 100 9.43 1.24 4.23
C ALA A 100 9.12 2.68 3.83
N TRP A 101 9.18 3.62 4.78
CA TRP A 101 8.91 5.04 4.52
C TRP A 101 10.03 5.94 5.03
N TYR A 102 10.14 7.11 4.43
CA TYR A 102 11.12 8.15 4.79
C TYR A 102 10.45 9.51 4.77
N ARG A 103 10.81 10.37 5.73
CA ARG A 103 10.46 11.80 5.72
C ARG A 103 11.74 12.62 5.59
N ASP A 104 11.76 13.53 4.63
CA ASP A 104 12.89 14.43 4.41
C ASP A 104 12.81 15.64 5.36
N SER A 105 13.93 16.01 5.98
CA SER A 105 14.01 17.16 6.89
C SER A 105 13.80 18.52 6.23
N ALA A 106 13.80 18.60 4.90
CA ALA A 106 13.36 19.79 4.16
C ALA A 106 11.84 20.01 4.24
N SER A 107 11.07 19.02 4.71
CA SER A 107 9.62 19.14 4.92
C SER A 107 9.29 20.22 5.96
N THR A 108 8.39 21.14 5.60
CA THR A 108 7.94 22.23 6.48
C THR A 108 6.53 22.04 7.03
N THR A 109 5.82 20.99 6.58
CA THR A 109 4.52 20.55 7.11
C THR A 109 4.60 20.15 8.59
N SER A 110 3.46 19.85 9.21
CA SER A 110 3.45 19.39 10.61
C SER A 110 4.34 18.14 10.81
N PRO A 111 5.11 18.05 11.91
CA PRO A 111 6.12 17.00 12.09
C PRO A 111 5.60 15.56 12.12
N HIS A 112 4.30 15.34 12.28
CA HIS A 112 3.71 13.99 12.31
C HIS A 112 3.33 13.46 10.92
N PHE A 113 3.42 14.27 9.87
CA PHE A 113 3.04 13.84 8.53
C PHE A 113 4.09 12.92 7.93
N ILE A 114 3.64 11.78 7.44
CA ILE A 114 4.38 10.76 6.68
C ILE A 114 3.43 10.22 5.61
N PRO A 115 3.92 9.55 4.54
CA PRO A 115 3.03 8.94 3.56
C PRO A 115 1.99 8.02 4.22
N ALA A 116 0.72 8.20 3.85
CA ALA A 116 -0.38 7.40 4.37
C ALA A 116 -0.59 6.15 3.52
N VAL A 117 -1.00 5.05 4.14
CA VAL A 117 -1.32 3.78 3.46
C VAL A 117 -2.83 3.55 3.51
N ARG A 118 -3.38 3.04 2.42
CA ARG A 118 -4.83 2.82 2.28
C ARG A 118 -5.08 1.48 1.60
N LEU A 119 -5.87 0.63 2.25
CA LEU A 119 -6.45 -0.55 1.62
C LEU A 119 -7.80 -0.15 1.04
N LEU A 120 -8.00 -0.34 -0.27
CA LEU A 120 -9.29 -0.15 -0.90
C LEU A 120 -10.13 -1.38 -0.64
N PHE A 121 -11.35 -1.18 -0.16
CA PHE A 121 -12.24 -2.29 0.16
C PHE A 121 -13.57 -2.21 -0.58
N PHE A 122 -14.14 -3.38 -0.79
CA PHE A 122 -15.48 -3.60 -1.33
C PHE A 122 -16.19 -4.66 -0.48
N ASP A 123 -17.42 -4.37 -0.06
CA ASP A 123 -18.32 -5.30 0.59
C ASP A 123 -19.60 -5.43 -0.23
N ASP A 124 -20.03 -6.65 -0.55
CA ASP A 124 -21.21 -6.93 -1.39
C ASP A 124 -22.53 -6.97 -0.60
N GLY A 125 -22.49 -6.65 0.70
CA GLY A 125 -23.68 -6.63 1.56
C GLY A 125 -24.33 -8.01 1.77
N GLY A 126 -23.70 -9.09 1.29
CA GLY A 126 -24.24 -10.44 1.28
C GLY A 126 -25.18 -10.76 0.10
N THR A 127 -25.40 -9.83 -0.83
CA THR A 127 -26.24 -10.05 -2.02
C THR A 127 -25.47 -9.77 -3.31
N VAL A 128 -24.85 -10.82 -3.86
CA VAL A 128 -24.08 -10.73 -5.11
C VAL A 128 -24.86 -10.03 -6.24
N GLY A 129 -24.29 -8.95 -6.78
CA GLY A 129 -24.84 -8.20 -7.91
C GLY A 129 -25.96 -7.23 -7.54
N SER A 130 -26.07 -6.85 -6.27
CA SER A 130 -27.01 -5.85 -5.77
C SER A 130 -26.27 -4.56 -5.37
N PRO A 131 -26.18 -3.55 -6.24
CA PRO A 131 -25.55 -2.27 -5.88
C PRO A 131 -26.25 -1.50 -4.75
N ALA A 132 -27.40 -1.97 -4.29
CA ALA A 132 -28.20 -1.32 -3.24
C ALA A 132 -27.75 -1.68 -1.83
N ASP A 133 -26.91 -2.69 -1.65
CA ASP A 133 -26.27 -3.09 -0.39
C ASP A 133 -24.73 -3.02 -0.41
N ASP A 134 -24.14 -2.81 -1.59
CA ASP A 134 -22.70 -2.62 -1.79
C ASP A 134 -22.10 -1.44 -0.99
N THR A 135 -20.94 -1.68 -0.38
CA THR A 135 -20.13 -0.67 0.32
C THR A 135 -18.73 -0.59 -0.29
N PHE A 136 -18.30 0.61 -0.65
CA PHE A 136 -16.95 0.91 -1.13
C PHE A 136 -16.27 1.94 -0.24
N GLY A 137 -14.99 1.74 0.04
CA GLY A 137 -14.24 2.71 0.84
C GLY A 137 -12.76 2.43 0.95
N LEU A 138 -12.15 3.16 1.87
CA LEU A 138 -10.73 3.11 2.18
C LEU A 138 -10.58 2.79 3.66
N LEU A 139 -9.75 1.80 3.97
CA LEU A 139 -9.21 1.58 5.30
C LEU A 139 -7.83 2.24 5.36
N ILE A 140 -7.67 3.25 6.20
CA ILE A 140 -6.59 4.22 6.13
C ILE A 140 -5.71 4.14 7.38
N TRP A 141 -4.42 3.92 7.15
CA TRP A 141 -3.36 4.02 8.14
C TRP A 141 -2.63 5.36 8.00
N GLU A 142 -2.46 6.04 9.13
CA GLU A 142 -1.64 7.23 9.25
C GLU A 142 -0.79 7.14 10.51
N GLY A 143 0.48 7.54 10.42
CA GLY A 143 1.42 7.41 11.55
C GLY A 143 0.98 8.12 12.82
N VAL A 144 0.28 9.26 12.70
CA VAL A 144 -0.15 10.07 13.85
C VAL A 144 -1.11 9.31 14.79
N TYR A 145 -1.97 8.44 14.24
CA TYR A 145 -2.88 7.60 15.03
C TYR A 145 -2.20 6.35 15.60
N ASN A 146 -0.92 6.15 15.26
CA ASN A 146 -0.07 5.04 15.64
C ASN A 146 1.17 5.51 16.43
N GLY A 147 1.09 6.69 17.05
CA GLY A 147 2.12 7.20 17.97
C GLY A 147 3.32 7.90 17.30
N ILE A 148 3.30 8.09 15.98
CA ILE A 148 4.37 8.78 15.24
C ILE A 148 4.13 10.29 15.32
N ASN A 149 4.75 10.95 16.31
CA ASN A 149 4.78 12.41 16.43
C ASN A 149 5.88 12.88 17.42
N PRO A 150 6.97 13.52 16.94
CA PRO A 150 7.29 13.78 15.53
C PRO A 150 7.68 12.50 14.80
N ALA A 151 7.53 12.49 13.48
CA ALA A 151 8.14 11.48 12.63
C ALA A 151 9.66 11.67 12.58
N PRO A 152 10.47 10.59 12.66
CA PRO A 152 11.87 10.62 12.29
C PRO A 152 12.08 11.26 10.92
N GLU A 153 13.11 12.09 10.82
CA GLU A 153 13.53 12.73 9.58
C GLU A 153 14.90 12.18 9.19
N ASP A 154 15.14 12.08 7.90
CA ASP A 154 16.40 11.61 7.32
C ASP A 154 16.82 10.17 7.69
N SER A 155 15.84 9.32 7.99
CA SER A 155 16.01 7.88 8.20
C SER A 155 14.87 7.06 7.60
N TRP A 156 15.21 5.87 7.12
CA TRP A 156 14.24 4.89 6.69
C TRP A 156 13.63 4.19 7.90
N GLU A 157 12.29 4.17 7.94
CA GLU A 157 11.51 3.50 8.96
C GLU A 157 10.79 2.29 8.35
N LEU A 158 10.97 1.11 8.95
CA LEU A 158 10.28 -0.11 8.57
C LEU A 158 9.12 -0.34 9.52
N THR A 159 7.90 -0.22 9.01
CA THR A 159 6.67 -0.33 9.82
C THR A 159 5.91 -1.60 9.48
N ASP A 160 5.52 -2.35 10.51
CA ASP A 160 4.54 -3.43 10.43
C ASP A 160 3.20 -2.90 10.93
N MET A 161 2.21 -2.88 10.05
CA MET A 161 0.90 -2.28 10.29
C MET A 161 -0.16 -3.31 10.67
N ILE A 162 0.18 -4.59 10.82
CA ILE A 162 -0.84 -5.65 11.02
C ILE A 162 -1.64 -5.48 12.32
N ASN A 163 -1.03 -4.87 13.35
CA ASN A 163 -1.65 -4.60 14.65
C ASN A 163 -1.95 -3.11 14.89
N ASP A 164 -1.78 -2.28 13.86
CA ASP A 164 -1.92 -0.83 13.98
C ASP A 164 -3.37 -0.37 13.85
N ASN A 165 -3.61 0.89 14.22
CA ASN A 165 -4.87 1.58 14.09
C ASN A 165 -5.12 2.04 12.65
N PHE A 166 -6.34 1.82 12.19
CA PHE A 166 -6.90 2.28 10.93
C PHE A 166 -8.23 2.98 11.16
N TRP A 167 -8.52 3.96 10.31
CA TRP A 167 -9.85 4.60 10.22
C TRP A 167 -10.44 4.41 8.83
N VAL A 168 -11.76 4.57 8.70
CA VAL A 168 -12.46 4.33 7.43
C VAL A 168 -12.97 5.61 6.80
N TYR A 169 -12.75 5.75 5.49
CA TYR A 169 -13.51 6.66 4.64
C TYR A 169 -14.43 5.86 3.72
N VAL A 170 -15.74 6.01 3.90
CA VAL A 170 -16.76 5.39 3.05
C VAL A 170 -17.00 6.27 1.85
N GLN A 171 -16.68 5.76 0.66
CA GLN A 171 -16.91 6.46 -0.60
C GLN A 171 -18.39 6.37 -1.00
N SER A 172 -18.98 5.18 -0.88
CA SER A 172 -20.39 4.93 -1.14
C SER A 172 -20.88 3.74 -0.34
N SER A 173 -22.05 3.88 0.28
CA SER A 173 -22.78 2.78 0.91
C SER A 173 -24.27 3.13 1.04
N PRO A 174 -25.14 2.15 1.32
CA PRO A 174 -26.55 2.41 1.62
C PRO A 174 -26.73 3.16 2.95
N GLY A 175 -25.77 3.02 3.86
CA GLY A 175 -25.73 3.68 5.17
C GLY A 175 -25.06 5.05 5.17
N GLY A 176 -24.73 5.61 4.00
CA GLY A 176 -24.13 6.95 3.85
C GLY A 176 -22.69 6.94 3.30
N SER A 177 -22.10 8.12 3.20
CA SER A 177 -20.69 8.32 2.80
C SER A 177 -20.02 9.35 3.71
N GLY A 178 -18.70 9.25 3.84
CA GLY A 178 -17.91 10.10 4.72
C GLY A 178 -16.95 9.33 5.62
N VAL A 179 -16.35 10.05 6.55
CA VAL A 179 -15.40 9.51 7.53
C VAL A 179 -16.18 8.78 8.63
N ILE A 180 -15.70 7.60 9.02
CA ILE A 180 -16.05 6.99 10.30
C ILE A 180 -15.01 7.47 11.31
N GLN A 181 -15.44 8.31 12.24
CA GLN A 181 -14.58 9.02 13.18
C GLN A 181 -14.18 8.11 14.35
N ASN A 182 -13.44 7.05 14.04
CA ASN A 182 -12.82 6.17 15.02
C ASN A 182 -11.37 5.88 14.58
N TYR A 183 -10.42 6.52 15.26
CA TYR A 183 -9.00 6.50 14.93
C TYR A 183 -8.17 5.58 15.83
N ASN A 184 -8.83 4.83 16.72
CA ASN A 184 -8.19 3.91 17.67
C ASN A 184 -8.74 2.49 17.49
N SER A 185 -8.92 2.10 16.23
CA SER A 185 -9.45 0.79 15.84
C SER A 185 -8.39 0.02 15.09
N THR A 186 -8.01 -1.12 15.59
CA THR A 186 -7.03 -2.00 14.95
C THR A 186 -7.61 -2.66 13.70
N LEU A 187 -6.75 -3.23 12.85
CA LEU A 187 -7.20 -4.06 11.73
C LEU A 187 -8.12 -5.20 12.20
N ASP A 188 -7.80 -5.84 13.33
CA ASP A 188 -8.61 -6.91 13.93
C ASP A 188 -9.98 -6.41 14.41
N ASP A 189 -10.08 -5.17 14.91
CA ASP A 189 -11.39 -4.60 15.25
C ASP A 189 -12.29 -4.54 14.01
N TRP A 190 -11.77 -4.06 12.88
CA TRP A 190 -12.51 -4.00 11.61
C TRP A 190 -12.86 -5.39 11.08
N ILE A 191 -11.96 -6.38 11.19
CA ILE A 191 -12.23 -7.79 10.82
C ILE A 191 -13.40 -8.36 11.62
N ASN A 192 -13.50 -8.00 12.90
CA ASN A 192 -14.54 -8.48 13.81
C ASN A 192 -15.81 -7.61 13.81
N GLY A 193 -15.89 -6.59 12.95
CA GLY A 193 -17.04 -5.67 12.85
C GLY A 193 -17.25 -4.82 14.10
N ASN A 194 -16.18 -4.54 14.86
CA ASN A 194 -16.23 -4.00 16.22
C ASN A 194 -15.68 -2.58 16.44
N PRO A 195 -15.45 -1.73 15.42
CA PRO A 195 -15.46 -0.30 15.67
C PRO A 195 -16.71 0.34 15.09
N THR A 196 -17.48 0.99 15.96
CA THR A 196 -18.53 1.92 15.56
C THR A 196 -17.97 3.34 15.48
N GLY A 197 -18.44 4.11 14.51
CA GLY A 197 -18.24 5.56 14.49
C GLY A 197 -19.00 6.29 15.59
N ILE A 198 -18.99 7.61 15.54
CA ILE A 198 -19.83 8.47 16.37
C ILE A 198 -21.20 8.69 15.73
N GLY A 199 -22.14 9.27 16.48
CA GLY A 199 -23.47 9.58 15.95
C GLY A 199 -23.40 10.56 14.77
N GLY A 200 -23.87 10.13 13.60
CA GLY A 200 -23.85 10.90 12.34
C GLY A 200 -22.90 10.33 11.29
N ASP A 201 -22.01 9.41 11.66
CA ASP A 201 -21.13 8.71 10.74
C ASP A 201 -21.89 7.72 9.84
N PRO A 202 -21.33 7.33 8.68
CA PRO A 202 -21.87 6.24 7.87
C PRO A 202 -22.00 4.94 8.66
N VAL A 203 -23.08 4.21 8.40
CA VAL A 203 -23.32 2.88 8.99
C VAL A 203 -22.94 1.81 7.96
N ILE A 204 -21.86 1.09 8.23
CA ILE A 204 -21.36 0.02 7.35
C ILE A 204 -21.17 -1.28 8.14
N SER A 205 -21.10 -2.39 7.43
CA SER A 205 -20.68 -3.68 7.95
C SER A 205 -19.41 -4.08 7.21
N ILE A 206 -18.25 -3.93 7.85
CA ILE A 206 -16.98 -4.50 7.38
C ILE A 206 -16.67 -5.71 8.26
N GLY A 207 -16.07 -6.74 7.68
CA GLY A 207 -15.59 -7.90 8.44
C GLY A 207 -14.58 -8.75 7.67
N ALA A 208 -14.32 -9.95 8.20
CA ALA A 208 -13.33 -10.88 7.65
C ALA A 208 -13.50 -11.21 6.14
N ASN A 209 -14.72 -11.13 5.62
CA ASN A 209 -15.04 -11.44 4.22
C ASN A 209 -15.04 -10.22 3.30
N THR A 210 -14.87 -9.01 3.84
CA THR A 210 -14.79 -7.79 3.02
C THR A 210 -13.59 -7.89 2.08
N TYR A 211 -13.79 -7.66 0.79
CA TYR A 211 -12.74 -7.79 -0.22
C TYR A 211 -11.79 -6.60 -0.16
N ILE A 212 -10.50 -6.86 -0.32
CA ILE A 212 -9.47 -5.84 -0.54
C ILE A 212 -9.17 -5.81 -2.03
N ILE A 213 -9.59 -4.72 -2.68
CA ILE A 213 -9.59 -4.57 -4.13
C ILE A 213 -8.40 -3.79 -4.66
N GLY A 214 -7.60 -3.18 -3.77
CA GLY A 214 -6.39 -2.48 -4.15
C GLY A 214 -5.64 -1.90 -2.96
N ILE A 215 -4.48 -1.32 -3.27
CA ILE A 215 -3.64 -0.55 -2.36
C ILE A 215 -3.50 0.86 -2.91
N ASN A 216 -3.47 1.83 -2.02
CA ASN A 216 -3.11 3.18 -2.33
C ASN A 216 -2.18 3.71 -1.26
N THR A 217 -1.18 4.48 -1.69
CA THR A 217 -0.35 5.27 -0.79
C THR A 217 -0.33 6.71 -1.27
N GLY A 218 -0.17 7.67 -0.37
CA GLY A 218 -0.05 9.05 -0.79
C GLY A 218 0.01 10.05 0.34
N VAL A 219 0.02 11.31 -0.07
CA VAL A 219 0.12 12.47 0.82
C VAL A 219 -1.08 13.39 0.65
N GLY A 220 -1.45 14.00 1.76
CA GLY A 220 -2.10 15.31 1.73
C GLY A 220 -3.62 15.38 1.58
N SER A 221 -4.05 16.55 1.10
CA SER A 221 -5.31 17.27 1.33
C SER A 221 -5.39 17.94 2.70
N GLY A 222 -4.86 19.17 2.78
CA GLY A 222 -4.96 20.03 3.97
C GLY A 222 -3.80 19.89 4.95
N TRP A 223 -2.69 19.29 4.53
CA TRP A 223 -1.44 19.26 5.29
C TRP A 223 -0.79 20.64 5.31
N GLY A 224 -0.91 21.37 4.19
CA GLY A 224 -0.36 22.71 4.00
C GLY A 224 1.18 22.72 3.96
N LYS A 225 1.77 23.83 3.47
CA LYS A 225 3.21 24.01 3.29
C LYS A 225 3.84 22.91 2.39
N SER A 226 5.16 22.76 2.44
CA SER A 226 5.89 21.82 1.58
C SER A 226 6.23 20.52 2.32
N PHE A 227 5.98 19.37 1.68
CA PHE A 227 6.31 18.03 2.17
C PHE A 227 7.22 17.32 1.16
N ILE A 228 8.18 16.54 1.63
CA ILE A 228 8.91 15.56 0.83
C ILE A 228 9.02 14.28 1.66
N GLY A 229 8.60 13.15 1.09
CA GLY A 229 8.72 11.85 1.71
C GLY A 229 8.73 10.75 0.66
N TYR A 230 9.19 9.57 1.04
CA TYR A 230 9.43 8.46 0.13
C TYR A 230 8.85 7.17 0.67
N ILE A 231 8.57 6.24 -0.25
CA ILE A 231 8.29 4.84 0.02
C ILE A 231 9.20 4.01 -0.87
N ASP A 232 9.98 3.12 -0.27
CA ASP A 232 10.86 2.23 -1.02
C ASP A 232 10.18 0.92 -1.37
N ALA A 233 9.49 0.35 -0.39
CA ALA A 233 8.87 -0.95 -0.53
C ALA A 233 7.56 -1.05 0.27
N PHE A 234 6.64 -1.84 -0.26
CA PHE A 234 5.36 -2.16 0.35
C PHE A 234 5.12 -3.66 0.28
N ARG A 235 4.90 -4.31 1.42
CA ARG A 235 4.55 -5.73 1.48
C ARG A 235 3.11 -5.92 1.88
N ILE A 236 2.40 -6.80 1.20
CA ILE A 236 1.12 -7.33 1.66
C ILE A 236 1.09 -8.84 1.44
N ASN A 237 0.48 -9.56 2.38
CA ASN A 237 0.22 -10.99 2.22
C ASN A 237 -1.26 -11.31 2.52
N PHE A 238 -1.88 -12.11 1.65
CA PHE A 238 -3.17 -12.75 1.88
C PHE A 238 -3.01 -14.27 2.11
N GLY A 239 -3.00 -14.69 3.37
CA GLY A 239 -2.88 -16.10 3.73
C GLY A 239 -1.45 -16.65 3.56
N ASN A 240 -1.30 -17.76 2.83
CA ASN A 240 -0.03 -18.49 2.70
C ASN A 240 0.63 -18.38 1.31
N ASP A 241 -0.13 -18.07 0.25
CA ASP A 241 0.31 -18.21 -1.14
C ASP A 241 0.25 -16.89 -1.94
N ASP A 242 -0.12 -15.77 -1.32
CA ASP A 242 -0.33 -14.46 -1.96
C ASP A 242 0.49 -13.41 -1.19
N ASP A 243 1.82 -13.57 -1.17
CA ASP A 243 2.78 -12.75 -0.42
C ASP A 243 3.64 -11.92 -1.39
N TYR A 244 3.34 -10.63 -1.50
CA TYR A 244 3.97 -9.72 -2.46
C TYR A 244 4.75 -8.61 -1.76
N LEU A 245 5.97 -8.37 -2.23
CA LEU A 245 6.76 -7.17 -1.94
C LEU A 245 6.84 -6.32 -3.21
N TYR A 246 6.17 -5.18 -3.20
CA TYR A 246 6.30 -4.14 -4.22
C TYR A 246 7.53 -3.29 -3.90
N ASN A 247 8.52 -3.30 -4.80
CA ASN A 247 9.77 -2.56 -4.66
C ASN A 247 9.82 -1.45 -5.74
N PHE A 248 9.93 -0.19 -5.33
CA PHE A 248 9.87 0.98 -6.22
C PHE A 248 11.27 1.41 -6.64
N GLU A 249 11.60 1.28 -7.91
CA GLU A 249 12.93 1.46 -8.48
C GLU A 249 12.94 2.59 -9.52
N GLN A 250 14.10 3.20 -9.74
CA GLN A 250 14.25 4.24 -10.75
C GLN A 250 14.40 3.60 -12.13
N CYS A 251 15.23 2.57 -12.22
CA CYS A 251 15.57 1.91 -13.47
C CYS A 251 15.13 0.45 -13.50
N ASP A 252 14.82 -0.02 -14.71
CA ASP A 252 14.56 -1.43 -14.95
C ASP A 252 15.85 -2.25 -14.79
N ILE A 253 15.71 -3.52 -14.48
CA ILE A 253 16.84 -4.45 -14.60
C ILE A 253 17.11 -4.69 -16.08
N TYR A 254 18.38 -4.57 -16.48
CA TYR A 254 18.80 -4.82 -17.85
C TYR A 254 18.33 -6.19 -18.34
N GLN A 255 17.40 -6.17 -19.30
CA GLN A 255 17.04 -7.33 -20.11
C GLN A 255 17.79 -7.20 -21.44
N PRO A 256 18.71 -8.14 -21.78
CA PRO A 256 19.43 -8.09 -23.05
C PRO A 256 18.44 -8.00 -24.22
N ASN A 257 18.52 -6.91 -24.97
CA ASN A 257 17.68 -6.71 -26.14
C ASN A 257 17.97 -7.82 -27.17
N SER A 258 17.01 -8.73 -27.38
CA SER A 258 17.12 -9.80 -28.37
C SER A 258 16.81 -9.33 -29.80
N ASN A 259 16.37 -8.08 -29.99
CA ASN A 259 16.03 -7.50 -31.27
C ASN A 259 17.02 -6.36 -31.64
N PRO A 260 17.95 -6.59 -32.57
CA PRO A 260 18.97 -5.59 -32.94
C PRO A 260 18.40 -4.32 -33.61
N ASP A 261 17.11 -4.30 -34.00
CA ASP A 261 16.50 -3.18 -34.72
C ASP A 261 15.96 -2.06 -33.81
N VAL A 262 15.98 -2.22 -32.48
CA VAL A 262 15.50 -1.22 -31.49
C VAL A 262 16.62 -0.33 -30.94
N ILE A 263 17.77 -0.20 -31.62
CA ILE A 263 18.96 0.53 -31.13
C ILE A 263 18.75 2.04 -30.89
N PHE A 264 17.63 2.60 -31.35
CA PHE A 264 17.24 4.00 -31.17
C PHE A 264 15.98 4.17 -30.30
N ASP A 265 15.57 3.12 -29.59
CA ASP A 265 14.51 3.19 -28.60
C ASP A 265 15.07 3.86 -27.33
N ASP A 266 14.38 4.87 -26.80
CA ASP A 266 14.75 5.59 -25.58
C ASP A 266 14.39 4.79 -24.31
N SER A 267 13.72 3.65 -24.44
CA SER A 267 13.53 2.68 -23.34
C SER A 267 14.83 2.12 -22.78
N PHE A 268 15.99 2.39 -23.38
CA PHE A 268 17.31 2.00 -22.86
C PHE A 268 17.93 2.97 -21.84
N GLU A 269 17.34 4.14 -21.59
CA GLU A 269 18.01 5.21 -20.82
C GLU A 269 18.11 4.95 -19.31
N CYS A 270 17.41 3.95 -18.76
CA CYS A 270 17.45 3.63 -17.33
C CYS A 270 17.42 2.11 -17.11
N PHE A 271 18.56 1.45 -17.35
CA PHE A 271 18.75 0.04 -17.01
C PHE A 271 19.89 -0.14 -16.00
N GLN A 272 19.67 -0.94 -14.95
CA GLN A 272 20.71 -1.39 -14.03
C GLN A 272 21.32 -2.74 -14.45
N PHE A 273 22.65 -2.87 -14.35
CA PHE A 273 23.36 -4.14 -14.57
C PHE A 273 23.40 -4.93 -13.25
N ARG A 274 22.88 -6.16 -13.24
CA ARG A 274 23.06 -7.12 -12.14
C ARG A 274 24.38 -7.88 -12.25
#